data_AF-A0A2W4Y700-F1
#
_entry.id   AF-A0A2W4Y700-F1
#
_cell.length_a   1.000
_cell.length_b   1.000
_cell.length_c   1.000
_cell.angle_alpha   90.00
_cell.angle_beta   90.00
_cell.angle_gamma   90.00
#
_symmetry.space_group_name_H-M   'P 1'
#
loop_
_entity.id
_entity.type
_entity.pdbx_description
1 polymer ?
#
loop_
_entity_poly.entity_id
_entity_poly.type
_entity_poly.pdbx_seq_one_letter_code
_entity_poly.pdbx_strand_id
1 'polypeptide(L)'
;MQRLVTLTQEFCDRCLRSLALAALVSVMSWLMVAPEPAYAASTAETSTPVDQVMAAEPRDQAYEEALEVIDDPNGVQKAYKDNLKQYRQENPETGGLVEEAKELIEKITPSKN
;
A
#
# COMPACT_ATOMS: atom_id res chain seq x y z
N MET A 1 30.69 44.76 31.26
CA MET A 1 29.31 44.27 31.07
C MET A 1 29.06 43.61 29.71
N GLN A 2 29.66 44.07 28.61
CA GLN A 2 29.41 43.51 27.27
C GLN A 2 29.72 42.01 27.09
N ARG A 3 30.76 41.48 27.77
CA ARG A 3 31.14 40.05 27.68
C ARG A 3 30.15 39.09 28.34
N LEU A 4 29.41 39.56 29.35
CA LEU A 4 28.39 38.75 30.02
C LEU A 4 27.15 38.61 29.13
N VAL A 5 26.80 39.66 28.39
CA VAL A 5 25.65 39.69 27.47
C VAL A 5 25.84 38.74 26.28
N THR A 6 27.06 38.70 25.71
CA THR A 6 27.36 37.79 24.59
C THR A 6 27.40 36.32 25.01
N LEU A 7 27.91 36.03 26.22
CA LEU A 7 27.88 34.67 26.78
C LEU A 7 26.44 34.19 27.03
N THR A 8 25.57 35.05 27.54
CA THR A 8 24.15 34.71 27.73
C THR A 8 23.40 34.53 26.42
N GLN A 9 23.79 35.27 25.37
CA GLN A 9 23.16 35.18 24.05
C GLN A 9 23.51 33.86 23.34
N GLU A 10 24.78 33.45 23.36
CA GLU A 10 25.18 32.15 22.79
C GLU A 10 24.57 30.97 23.53
N PHE A 11 24.42 31.09 24.86
CA PHE A 11 23.75 30.08 25.67
C PHE A 11 22.25 30.01 25.35
N CYS A 12 21.60 31.16 25.17
CA CYS A 12 20.19 31.24 24.78
C CYS A 12 19.96 30.63 23.40
N ASP A 13 20.79 30.96 22.40
CA ASP A 13 20.68 30.41 21.04
C ASP A 13 20.92 28.89 20.98
N ARG A 14 21.86 28.37 21.78
CA ARG A 14 22.07 26.91 21.90
C ARG A 14 20.88 26.22 22.60
N CYS A 15 20.34 26.83 23.64
CA CYS A 15 19.13 26.34 24.30
C CYS A 15 17.92 26.38 23.35
N LEU A 16 17.73 27.45 22.58
CA LEU A 16 16.63 27.59 21.62
C LEU A 16 16.71 26.55 20.51
N ARG A 17 17.91 26.32 19.96
CA ARG A 17 18.15 25.28 18.95
C ARG A 17 17.91 23.87 19.48
N SER A 18 18.38 23.57 20.68
CA SER A 18 18.15 22.25 21.30
C SER A 18 16.67 22.03 21.65
N LEU A 19 15.98 23.08 22.11
CA LEU A 19 14.55 23.02 22.41
C LEU A 19 13.71 22.85 21.14
N ALA A 20 14.10 23.50 20.04
CA ALA A 20 13.47 23.33 18.73
C ALA A 20 13.68 21.91 18.17
N LEU A 21 14.88 21.35 18.30
CA LEU A 21 15.17 19.96 17.91
C LEU A 21 14.39 18.97 18.77
N ALA A 22 14.35 19.16 20.09
CA ALA A 22 13.58 18.32 21.00
C ALA A 22 12.07 18.37 20.72
N ALA A 23 11.55 19.56 20.41
CA ALA A 23 10.16 19.73 19.98
C ALA A 23 9.87 18.98 18.68
N LEU A 24 10.76 19.08 17.68
CA LEU A 24 10.59 18.39 16.40
C LEU A 24 10.62 16.88 16.55
N VAL A 25 11.56 16.34 17.35
CA VAL A 25 11.62 14.91 17.68
C VAL A 25 10.37 14.47 18.44
N SER A 26 9.87 15.28 19.37
CA SER A 26 8.63 15.00 20.10
C SER A 26 7.41 14.93 19.18
N VAL A 27 7.28 15.84 18.20
CA VAL A 27 6.18 15.84 17.23
C VAL A 27 6.27 14.62 16.30
N MET A 28 7.48 14.28 15.83
CA MET A 28 7.69 13.08 15.01
C MET A 28 7.43 11.78 15.78
N SER A 29 7.74 11.76 17.08
CA SER A 29 7.48 10.60 17.96
C SER A 29 5.98 10.38 18.15
N TRP A 30 5.20 11.46 18.26
CA TRP A 30 3.74 11.36 18.30
C TRP A 30 3.17 10.79 17.00
N LEU A 31 3.76 11.15 15.85
CA LEU A 31 3.34 10.67 14.54
C LEU A 31 3.63 9.17 14.31
N MET A 32 4.60 8.61 15.04
CA MET A 32 4.98 7.19 14.97
C MET A 32 4.18 6.28 15.92
N VAL A 33 3.29 6.83 16.76
CA VAL A 33 2.32 6.04 17.54
C VAL A 33 1.06 5.83 16.71
N ALA A 34 1.22 5.30 15.50
CA ALA A 34 0.15 4.51 14.90
C ALA A 34 0.40 3.08 15.41
N PRO A 35 -0.45 2.52 16.30
CA PRO A 35 -0.38 1.10 16.59
C PRO A 35 -0.77 0.36 15.31
N GLU A 36 0.20 0.10 14.44
CA GLU A 36 0.01 -0.96 13.47
C GLU A 36 -0.14 -2.25 14.27
N PRO A 37 -1.29 -2.94 14.19
CA PRO A 37 -1.40 -4.25 14.79
C PRO A 37 -0.32 -5.12 14.14
N ALA A 38 0.67 -5.53 14.93
CA ALA A 38 1.55 -6.61 14.54
C ALA A 38 0.68 -7.87 14.41
N TYR A 39 0.14 -8.10 13.21
CA TYR A 39 -0.31 -9.41 12.76
C TYR A 39 0.93 -10.31 12.53
N ALA A 40 1.86 -10.33 13.49
CA ALA A 40 2.61 -11.55 13.73
C ALA A 40 1.56 -12.49 14.30
N ALA A 41 1.11 -13.42 13.47
CA ALA A 41 0.19 -14.47 13.85
C ALA A 41 0.65 -15.06 15.20
N SER A 42 0.02 -14.65 16.30
CA SER A 42 -0.01 -15.47 17.50
C SER A 42 -1.04 -16.56 17.24
N THR A 43 -0.79 -17.35 16.19
CA THR A 43 -1.15 -18.73 16.28
C THR A 43 -0.19 -19.27 17.35
N ALA A 44 -0.66 -19.28 18.59
CA ALA A 44 -0.57 -20.53 19.33
C ALA A 44 -1.20 -21.55 18.38
N GLU A 45 -0.38 -22.10 17.48
CA GLU A 45 -0.71 -23.10 16.50
C GLU A 45 -1.17 -24.29 17.32
N THR A 46 -2.45 -24.30 17.68
CA THR A 46 -3.24 -25.50 17.46
C THR A 46 -3.00 -25.79 16.00
N SER A 47 -2.00 -26.63 15.76
CA SER A 47 -1.53 -27.06 14.47
C SER A 47 -2.69 -27.87 13.92
N THR A 48 -3.66 -27.19 13.32
CA THR A 48 -4.50 -27.81 12.32
C THR A 48 -3.51 -28.18 11.24
N PRO A 49 -3.25 -29.49 11.02
CA PRO A 49 -2.34 -29.87 9.95
C PRO A 49 -2.87 -29.19 8.69
N VAL A 50 -1.97 -28.51 7.97
CA VAL A 50 -2.20 -28.06 6.59
C VAL A 50 -2.22 -29.32 5.72
N ASP A 51 -3.18 -30.18 6.02
CA ASP A 51 -3.70 -31.25 5.19
C ASP A 51 -5.11 -30.79 4.77
N GLN A 52 -5.25 -29.49 4.46
CA GLN A 52 -6.19 -29.15 3.40
C GLN A 52 -5.53 -29.65 2.13
N VAL A 53 -5.87 -30.90 1.81
CA VAL A 53 -6.01 -31.35 0.44
C VAL A 53 -6.88 -30.27 -0.23
N MET A 54 -6.24 -29.23 -0.76
CA MET A 54 -6.83 -28.50 -1.87
C MET A 54 -7.00 -29.61 -2.89
N ALA A 55 -8.23 -30.08 -3.06
CA ALA A 55 -8.57 -31.02 -4.11
C ALA A 55 -7.89 -30.50 -5.38
N ALA A 56 -7.25 -31.37 -6.14
CA ALA A 56 -6.60 -30.96 -7.39
C ALA A 56 -7.64 -30.34 -8.36
N GLU A 57 -8.92 -30.71 -8.23
CA GLU A 57 -10.05 -30.23 -9.03
C GLU A 57 -10.10 -28.70 -9.27
N PRO A 58 -10.14 -27.81 -8.25
CA PRO A 58 -10.18 -26.37 -8.48
C PRO A 58 -8.94 -25.78 -9.16
N ARG A 59 -7.78 -26.45 -9.10
CA ARG A 59 -6.57 -25.97 -9.77
C ARG A 59 -6.55 -26.37 -11.25
N ASP A 60 -6.89 -27.62 -11.53
CA ASP A 60 -6.90 -28.14 -12.89
C ASP A 60 -7.92 -27.38 -13.76
N GLN A 61 -9.10 -27.07 -13.19
CA GLN A 61 -10.11 -26.23 -13.85
C GLN A 61 -9.61 -24.82 -14.16
N ALA A 62 -8.86 -24.19 -13.25
CA ALA A 62 -8.30 -22.87 -13.47
C ALA A 62 -7.25 -22.85 -14.60
N TYR A 63 -6.49 -23.94 -14.76
CA TYR A 63 -5.55 -24.08 -15.86
C TYR A 63 -6.26 -24.31 -17.20
N GLU A 64 -7.31 -25.13 -17.21
CA GLU A 64 -8.12 -25.35 -18.41
C GLU A 64 -8.79 -24.04 -18.87
N GLU A 65 -9.40 -23.28 -17.96
CA GLU A 65 -10.02 -21.99 -18.27
C GLU A 65 -8.99 -20.97 -18.79
N ALA A 66 -7.77 -20.97 -18.24
CA ALA A 66 -6.69 -20.13 -18.74
C ALA A 66 -6.25 -20.50 -20.17
N LEU A 67 -6.25 -21.80 -20.51
CA LEU A 67 -5.92 -22.27 -21.86
C LEU A 67 -7.00 -21.89 -22.87
N GLU A 68 -8.28 -22.00 -22.51
CA GLU A 68 -9.39 -21.59 -23.37
C GLU A 68 -9.35 -20.09 -23.72
N VAL A 69 -8.93 -19.25 -22.77
CA VAL A 69 -8.77 -17.80 -22.97
C VAL A 69 -7.59 -17.47 -23.90
N ILE A 70 -6.56 -18.32 -23.94
CA ILE A 70 -5.39 -18.16 -24.80
C ILE A 70 -5.66 -18.65 -26.23
N ASP A 71 -6.45 -19.72 -26.38
CA ASP A 71 -6.77 -20.31 -27.69
C ASP A 71 -7.76 -19.45 -28.51
N ASP A 72 -8.55 -18.59 -27.87
CA ASP A 72 -9.35 -17.57 -28.56
C ASP A 72 -8.49 -16.32 -28.89
N PRO A 73 -8.38 -15.92 -30.17
CA PRO A 73 -7.62 -14.72 -30.57
C PRO A 73 -8.08 -13.42 -29.89
N ASN A 74 -9.31 -13.36 -29.38
CA ASN A 74 -9.82 -12.24 -28.57
C ASN A 74 -10.13 -12.62 -27.12
N GLY A 75 -9.81 -13.85 -26.69
CA GLY A 75 -10.20 -14.40 -25.39
C GLY A 75 -9.70 -13.55 -24.24
N VAL A 76 -8.42 -13.17 -24.27
CA VAL A 76 -7.80 -12.30 -23.25
C VAL A 76 -8.52 -10.95 -23.14
N GLN A 77 -8.88 -10.34 -24.28
CA GLN A 77 -9.55 -9.04 -24.28
C GLN A 77 -11.01 -9.14 -23.80
N LYS A 78 -11.68 -10.26 -24.08
CA LYS A 78 -13.02 -10.56 -23.58
C LYS A 78 -13.00 -10.81 -22.07
N ALA A 79 -12.11 -11.69 -21.60
CA ALA A 79 -11.91 -11.97 -20.18
C ALA A 79 -11.59 -10.70 -19.39
N TYR A 80 -10.75 -9.82 -19.93
CA TYR A 80 -10.49 -8.51 -19.32
C TYR A 80 -11.78 -7.68 -19.16
N LYS A 81 -12.62 -7.58 -20.19
CA LYS A 81 -13.87 -6.81 -20.13
C LYS A 81 -14.86 -7.40 -19.14
N ASP A 82 -14.98 -8.72 -19.10
CA ASP A 82 -15.88 -9.43 -18.21
C ASP A 82 -15.45 -9.27 -16.74
N ASN A 83 -14.14 -9.44 -16.47
CA ASN A 83 -13.56 -9.18 -15.14
C ASN A 83 -13.72 -7.73 -14.70
N LEU A 84 -13.55 -6.76 -15.61
CA LEU A 84 -13.75 -5.34 -15.31
C LEU A 84 -15.22 -5.04 -14.95
N LYS A 85 -16.16 -5.68 -15.64
CA LYS A 85 -17.58 -5.54 -15.37
C LYS A 85 -17.95 -6.14 -14.01
N GLN A 86 -17.44 -7.33 -13.71
CA GLN A 86 -17.62 -7.98 -12.41
C GLN A 86 -17.03 -7.15 -11.28
N TYR A 87 -15.80 -6.66 -11.45
CA TYR A 87 -15.14 -5.80 -10.47
C TYR A 87 -15.95 -4.55 -10.12
N ARG A 88 -16.55 -3.89 -11.13
CA ARG A 88 -17.42 -2.72 -10.91
C ARG A 88 -18.74 -3.06 -10.22
N GLN A 89 -19.26 -4.27 -10.42
CA GLN A 89 -20.47 -4.75 -9.73
C GLN A 89 -20.19 -5.08 -8.26
N GLU A 90 -19.03 -5.67 -7.98
CA GLU A 90 -18.61 -6.04 -6.63
C GLU A 90 -18.09 -4.85 -5.81
N ASN A 91 -17.58 -3.82 -6.48
CA ASN A 91 -17.00 -2.63 -5.85
C ASN A 91 -17.68 -1.33 -6.33
N PRO A 92 -18.98 -1.13 -6.02
CA PRO A 92 -19.74 0.03 -6.50
C PRO A 92 -19.33 1.35 -5.82
N GLU A 93 -18.82 1.30 -4.59
CA GLU A 93 -18.44 2.46 -3.77
C GLU A 93 -17.06 3.01 -4.15
N THR A 94 -16.16 2.14 -4.64
CA THR A 94 -14.72 2.44 -4.81
C THR A 94 -14.38 3.10 -6.16
N GLY A 95 -15.39 3.53 -6.93
CA GLY A 95 -15.23 4.38 -8.13
C GLY A 95 -14.44 3.78 -9.30
N GLY A 96 -13.88 2.56 -9.14
CA GLY A 96 -13.02 1.93 -10.13
C GLY A 96 -11.56 2.37 -9.99
N LEU A 97 -10.85 1.78 -9.03
CA LEU A 97 -9.39 1.92 -8.87
C LEU A 97 -8.62 1.68 -10.18
N VAL A 98 -9.14 0.78 -11.02
CA VAL A 98 -8.59 0.48 -12.35
C VAL A 98 -8.64 1.70 -13.28
N GLU A 99 -9.69 2.52 -13.18
CA GLU A 99 -9.84 3.72 -14.00
C GLU A 99 -9.01 4.88 -13.49
N GLU A 100 -8.87 5.02 -12.16
CA GLU A 100 -7.94 5.97 -11.56
C GLU A 100 -6.49 5.64 -11.96
N ALA A 101 -6.12 4.35 -11.95
CA ALA A 101 -4.82 3.90 -12.41
C ALA A 101 -4.61 4.18 -13.90
N LYS A 102 -5.64 3.95 -14.73
CA LYS A 102 -5.59 4.26 -16.16
C LYS A 102 -5.39 5.76 -16.41
N GLU A 103 -6.13 6.61 -15.71
CA GLU A 103 -6.01 8.07 -15.82
C GLU A 103 -4.63 8.56 -15.37
N LEU A 104 -4.08 7.99 -14.29
CA LEU A 104 -2.73 8.31 -13.82
C LEU A 104 -1.67 7.94 -14.87
N ILE A 105 -1.79 6.76 -15.48
CA ILE A 105 -0.89 6.29 -16.54
C ILE A 105 -0.98 7.21 -17.77
N GLU A 106 -2.17 7.60 -18.18
CA GLU A 106 -2.38 8.52 -19.31
C GLU A 106 -1.77 9.90 -19.03
N LYS A 107 -1.81 10.35 -17.77
CA LYS A 107 -1.24 11.64 -17.34
C LYS A 107 0.29 11.64 -17.28
N ILE A 108 0.93 10.53 -16.88
CA ILE A 108 2.39 10.43 -16.77
C ILE A 108 3.04 9.99 -18.09
N THR A 109 2.28 9.35 -18.98
CA THR A 109 2.80 8.94 -20.28
C THR A 109 2.82 10.16 -21.19
N PRO A 110 4.00 10.65 -21.63
CA PRO A 110 4.05 11.74 -22.59
C PRO A 110 3.37 11.26 -23.87
N SER A 111 2.28 11.93 -24.26
CA SER A 111 1.59 11.67 -25.52
C SER A 111 2.62 11.81 -26.65
N LYS A 112 2.99 10.67 -27.23
CA LYS A 112 3.94 10.60 -28.32
C LYS A 112 3.23 11.10 -29.57
N ASN A 113 3.30 12.40 -29.81
CA ASN A 113 3.07 12.99 -31.13
C ASN A 113 4.14 12.52 -32.12
#